data_AF-A0A928YT76-F1
#
_entry.id   AF-A0A928YT76-F1
#
_cell.length_a   1.000
_cell.length_b   1.000
_cell.length_c   1.000
_cell.angle_alpha   90.00
_cell.angle_beta   90.00
_cell.angle_gamma   90.00
#
_symmetry.space_group_name_H-M   'P 1'
#
loop_
_entity.id
_entity.type
_entity.pdbx_description
1 polymer ?
#
loop_
_entity_poly.entity_id
_entity_poly.type
_entity_poly.pdbx_seq_one_letter_code
_entity_poly.pdbx_strand_id
1 'polypeptide(L)'
;MKLLDGKEVSAKIKQDIKEEAAAFTAEFGRRPHLVAILVGNDGGSETYVASKMRNCELVGFESTNIRYESDITEDALIAKIQEINKDETIDGLIVQLPLPKHIDPEKITEAIDYRKDVDGFHPINLGRMQRNLPCFIPATPYGILLMLEHYGIDTSGKKAVVVGRSNIVGSPMSILLARNTNPGNCTVTLTHSRTANLKEEVLAGDIVVAAIGKKNFVTADMVKDGAIVIDVGINREDSTETKSGFKLYGDVDFEEVSKKASWITPVPGGVGLMTIVGLLKNTLQAAKAEVYPR
;
A
#
# COMPACT_ATOMS: atom_id res chain seq x y z
N MET A 1 19.51 7.43 14.97
CA MET A 1 18.35 7.19 14.11
C MET A 1 18.82 6.97 12.68
N LYS A 2 18.25 5.98 11.99
CA LYS A 2 18.42 5.74 10.55
C LYS A 2 17.07 5.92 9.85
N LEU A 3 17.09 6.39 8.60
CA LEU A 3 15.87 6.50 7.81
C LEU A 3 15.56 5.17 7.11
N LEU A 4 14.30 4.77 7.19
CA LEU A 4 13.73 3.80 6.25
C LEU A 4 13.36 4.58 4.98
N ASP A 5 14.36 4.84 4.13
CA ASP A 5 14.21 5.71 2.96
C ASP A 5 13.50 4.99 1.81
N GLY A 6 12.21 5.25 1.67
CA GLY A 6 11.40 4.67 0.60
C GLY A 6 11.86 5.08 -0.80
N LYS A 7 12.62 6.18 -0.98
CA LYS A 7 13.16 6.55 -2.30
C LYS A 7 14.23 5.57 -2.74
N GLU A 8 15.17 5.25 -1.86
CA GLU A 8 16.24 4.28 -2.10
C GLU A 8 15.65 2.91 -2.45
N VAL A 9 14.80 2.38 -1.56
CA VAL A 9 14.20 1.05 -1.74
C VAL A 9 13.32 1.01 -2.99
N SER A 10 12.49 2.03 -3.21
CA SER A 10 11.61 2.09 -4.38
C SER A 10 12.39 2.13 -5.69
N ALA A 11 13.50 2.86 -5.75
CA ALA A 11 14.35 2.90 -6.93
C ALA A 11 14.97 1.53 -7.22
N LYS A 12 15.52 0.87 -6.20
CA LYS A 12 16.11 -0.46 -6.33
C LYS A 12 15.10 -1.49 -6.83
N ILE A 13 13.94 -1.58 -6.18
CA ILE A 13 12.94 -2.61 -6.54
C ILE A 13 12.32 -2.33 -7.91
N LYS A 14 12.12 -1.05 -8.29
CA LYS A 14 11.64 -0.72 -9.65
C LYS A 14 12.62 -1.13 -10.73
N GLN A 15 13.93 -1.05 -10.47
CA GLN A 15 14.94 -1.55 -11.40
C GLN A 15 14.81 -3.08 -11.58
N ASP A 16 14.63 -3.82 -10.47
CA ASP A 16 14.43 -5.27 -10.52
C ASP A 16 13.14 -5.62 -11.29
N ILE A 17 12.03 -4.92 -11.01
CA ILE A 17 10.76 -5.10 -11.74
C ILE A 17 10.95 -4.83 -13.23
N LYS A 18 11.70 -3.81 -13.61
CA LYS A 18 11.96 -3.46 -15.01
C LYS A 18 12.71 -4.57 -15.75
N GLU A 19 13.70 -5.17 -15.10
CA GLU A 19 14.46 -6.30 -15.66
C GLU A 19 13.56 -7.53 -15.83
N GLU A 20 12.76 -7.85 -14.80
CA GLU A 20 11.79 -8.94 -14.86
C GLU A 20 10.69 -8.72 -15.92
N ALA A 21 10.22 -7.48 -16.09
CA ALA A 21 9.22 -7.10 -17.09
C ALA A 21 9.76 -7.20 -18.52
N ALA A 22 11.03 -6.82 -18.73
CA ALA A 22 11.70 -6.98 -20.00
C ALA A 22 11.86 -8.46 -20.37
N ALA A 23 12.22 -9.31 -19.40
CA ALA A 23 12.29 -10.75 -19.58
C ALA A 23 10.91 -11.34 -19.93
N PHE A 24 9.87 -10.97 -19.19
CA PHE A 24 8.49 -11.37 -19.49
C PHE A 24 8.08 -10.95 -20.92
N THR A 25 8.40 -9.71 -21.31
CA THR A 25 8.04 -9.21 -22.65
C THR A 25 8.74 -9.98 -23.76
N ALA A 26 10.02 -10.34 -23.55
CA ALA A 26 10.78 -11.14 -24.51
C ALA A 26 10.24 -12.57 -24.64
N GLU A 27 9.75 -13.16 -23.54
CA GLU A 27 9.20 -14.52 -23.51
C GLU A 27 7.78 -14.60 -24.10
N PHE A 28 6.89 -13.69 -23.70
CA PHE A 28 5.46 -13.77 -24.02
C PHE A 28 5.02 -12.83 -25.15
N GLY A 29 5.90 -11.97 -25.67
CA GLY A 29 5.59 -11.06 -26.77
C GLY A 29 4.62 -9.93 -26.42
N ARG A 30 4.30 -9.73 -25.14
CA ARG A 30 3.45 -8.64 -24.62
C ARG A 30 4.01 -8.12 -23.29
N ARG A 31 3.66 -6.89 -22.93
CA ARG A 31 4.04 -6.30 -21.63
C ARG A 31 3.03 -6.69 -20.54
N PRO A 32 3.43 -6.69 -19.25
CA PRO A 32 2.47 -6.71 -18.15
C PRO A 32 1.53 -5.49 -18.25
N HIS A 33 0.24 -5.67 -18.00
CA HIS A 33 -0.78 -4.64 -18.24
C HIS A 33 -1.60 -4.33 -16.99
N LEU A 34 -1.51 -3.08 -16.52
CA LEU A 34 -2.32 -2.54 -15.43
C LEU A 34 -3.42 -1.60 -15.94
N VAL A 35 -4.66 -1.84 -15.54
CA VAL A 35 -5.76 -0.91 -15.75
C VAL A 35 -6.14 -0.21 -14.45
N ALA A 36 -6.31 1.10 -14.53
CA ALA A 36 -6.84 1.92 -13.44
C ALA A 36 -8.16 2.56 -13.87
N ILE A 37 -9.19 2.44 -13.03
CA ILE A 37 -10.44 3.18 -13.18
C ILE A 37 -10.46 4.32 -12.15
N LEU A 38 -10.70 5.54 -12.63
CA LEU A 38 -10.90 6.73 -11.81
C LEU A 38 -12.31 7.27 -12.04
N VAL A 39 -13.02 7.56 -10.95
CA VAL A 39 -14.38 8.10 -10.98
C VAL A 39 -14.41 9.46 -10.27
N GLY A 40 -14.86 10.49 -10.98
CA GLY A 40 -14.90 11.86 -10.49
C GLY A 40 -13.54 12.58 -10.51
N ASN A 41 -13.52 13.77 -9.91
CA ASN A 41 -12.45 14.77 -10.10
C ASN A 41 -11.72 15.12 -8.79
N ASP A 42 -11.51 14.14 -7.91
CA ASP A 42 -10.71 14.33 -6.70
C ASP A 42 -9.22 14.51 -7.05
N GLY A 43 -8.68 15.72 -6.85
CA GLY A 43 -7.30 16.05 -7.25
C GLY A 43 -6.21 15.21 -6.55
N GLY A 44 -6.51 14.66 -5.37
CA GLY A 44 -5.64 13.69 -4.70
C GLY A 44 -5.55 12.38 -5.49
N SER A 45 -6.71 11.82 -5.84
CA SER A 45 -6.88 10.62 -6.64
C SER A 45 -6.27 10.76 -8.03
N GLU A 46 -6.45 11.90 -8.69
CA GLU A 46 -5.84 12.17 -10.00
C GLU A 46 -4.31 12.12 -9.95
N THR A 47 -3.72 12.78 -8.96
CA THR A 47 -2.27 12.80 -8.76
C THR A 47 -1.76 11.38 -8.51
N TYR A 48 -2.51 10.60 -7.72
CA TYR A 48 -2.14 9.25 -7.36
C TYR A 48 -2.19 8.29 -8.55
N VAL A 49 -3.27 8.32 -9.34
CA VAL A 49 -3.39 7.52 -10.58
C VAL A 49 -2.33 7.93 -11.60
N ALA A 50 -2.12 9.23 -11.82
CA ALA A 50 -1.07 9.71 -12.72
C ALA A 50 0.33 9.21 -12.31
N SER A 51 0.61 9.19 -11.01
CA SER A 51 1.84 8.61 -10.47
C SER A 51 1.93 7.10 -10.76
N LYS A 52 0.85 6.33 -10.54
CA LYS A 52 0.82 4.88 -10.85
C LYS A 52 1.09 4.60 -12.34
N MET A 53 0.44 5.33 -13.26
CA MET A 53 0.63 5.17 -14.70
C MET A 53 2.06 5.49 -15.12
N ARG A 54 2.63 6.61 -14.63
CA ARG A 54 4.04 6.94 -14.88
C ARG A 54 4.99 5.85 -14.40
N ASN A 55 4.72 5.27 -13.23
CA ASN A 55 5.56 4.19 -12.71
C ASN A 55 5.42 2.88 -13.49
N CYS A 56 4.25 2.60 -14.07
CA CYS A 56 4.07 1.48 -15.01
C CYS A 56 4.97 1.66 -16.24
N GLU A 57 4.94 2.83 -16.86
CA GLU A 57 5.79 3.15 -18.01
C GLU A 57 7.28 3.03 -17.67
N LEU A 58 7.70 3.55 -16.51
CA LEU A 58 9.10 3.49 -16.05
C LEU A 58 9.65 2.06 -15.94
N VAL A 59 8.80 1.10 -15.55
CA VAL A 59 9.18 -0.32 -15.41
C VAL A 59 8.84 -1.16 -16.64
N GLY A 60 8.35 -0.55 -17.72
CA GLY A 60 8.06 -1.26 -18.98
C GLY A 60 6.71 -1.98 -19.02
N PHE A 61 5.76 -1.60 -18.17
CA PHE A 61 4.39 -2.10 -18.25
C PHE A 61 3.57 -1.32 -19.28
N GLU A 62 2.53 -1.96 -19.80
CA GLU A 62 1.40 -1.28 -20.40
C GLU A 62 0.45 -0.77 -19.31
N SER A 63 -0.15 0.39 -19.52
CA SER A 63 -1.10 0.94 -18.56
C SER A 63 -2.26 1.66 -19.24
N THR A 64 -3.48 1.39 -18.79
CA THR A 64 -4.70 2.06 -19.28
C THR A 64 -5.36 2.79 -18.12
N ASN A 65 -5.68 4.08 -18.33
CA ASN A 65 -6.45 4.87 -17.38
C ASN A 65 -7.85 5.12 -17.94
N ILE A 66 -8.87 4.55 -17.32
CA ILE A 66 -10.27 4.75 -17.67
C ILE A 66 -10.84 5.79 -16.70
N ARG A 67 -11.42 6.85 -17.25
CA ARG A 67 -12.00 7.94 -16.48
C ARG A 67 -13.50 8.02 -16.70
N TYR A 68 -14.22 8.17 -15.60
CA TYR A 68 -15.65 8.47 -15.58
C TYR A 68 -15.91 9.70 -14.73
N GLU A 69 -16.95 10.45 -15.09
CA GLU A 69 -17.45 11.54 -14.26
C GLU A 69 -18.14 10.99 -12.99
N SER A 70 -18.40 11.88 -12.03
CA SER A 70 -19.00 11.47 -10.75
C SER A 70 -20.47 11.05 -10.84
N ASP A 71 -21.09 11.08 -12.01
CA ASP A 71 -22.49 10.70 -12.25
C ASP A 71 -22.67 9.27 -12.77
N ILE A 72 -21.58 8.54 -13.06
CA ILE A 72 -21.66 7.12 -13.44
C ILE A 72 -22.42 6.31 -12.39
N THR A 73 -23.27 5.39 -12.84
CA THR A 73 -24.01 4.49 -11.94
C THR A 73 -23.11 3.34 -11.44
N GLU A 74 -23.43 2.81 -10.26
CA GLU A 74 -22.78 1.61 -9.73
C GLU A 74 -22.83 0.45 -10.73
N ASP A 75 -23.99 0.19 -11.34
CA ASP A 75 -24.17 -0.89 -12.33
C ASP A 75 -23.30 -0.70 -13.58
N ALA A 76 -23.16 0.53 -14.07
CA ALA A 76 -22.31 0.82 -15.24
C ALA A 76 -20.83 0.61 -14.91
N LEU A 77 -20.40 1.00 -13.71
CA LEU A 77 -19.03 0.77 -13.24
C LEU A 77 -18.74 -0.72 -13.08
N ILE A 78 -19.67 -1.49 -12.47
CA ILE A 78 -19.57 -2.94 -12.36
C ILE A 78 -19.50 -3.60 -13.74
N ALA A 79 -20.35 -3.17 -14.69
CA ALA A 79 -20.33 -3.71 -16.05
C ALA A 79 -18.95 -3.51 -16.72
N LYS A 80 -18.33 -2.34 -16.52
CA LYS A 80 -16.97 -2.10 -17.02
C LYS A 80 -15.92 -2.99 -16.37
N ILE A 81 -16.03 -3.20 -15.05
CA ILE A 81 -15.14 -4.13 -14.33
C ILE A 81 -15.30 -5.56 -14.89
N GLN A 82 -16.52 -6.00 -15.17
CA GLN A 82 -16.77 -7.32 -15.75
C GLN A 82 -16.22 -7.47 -17.18
N GLU A 83 -16.21 -6.40 -17.97
CA GLU A 83 -15.53 -6.37 -19.27
C GLU A 83 -14.02 -6.60 -19.09
N ILE A 84 -13.39 -5.84 -18.19
CA ILE A 84 -11.94 -5.94 -17.90
C ILE A 84 -11.56 -7.30 -17.31
N ASN A 85 -12.40 -7.86 -16.44
CA ASN A 85 -12.16 -9.19 -15.86
C ASN A 85 -12.02 -10.27 -16.96
N LYS A 86 -12.79 -10.16 -18.05
CA LYS A 86 -12.79 -11.13 -19.15
C LYS A 86 -11.65 -10.93 -20.15
N ASP A 87 -10.98 -9.78 -20.13
CA ASP A 87 -9.90 -9.48 -21.06
C ASP A 87 -8.59 -10.13 -20.59
N GLU A 88 -8.18 -11.24 -21.21
CA GLU A 88 -6.97 -11.99 -20.84
C GLU A 88 -5.66 -11.20 -21.05
N THR A 89 -5.70 -10.09 -21.78
CA THR A 89 -4.53 -9.21 -21.98
C THR A 89 -4.26 -8.31 -20.77
N ILE A 90 -5.27 -8.11 -19.90
CA ILE A 90 -5.18 -7.30 -18.68
C ILE A 90 -4.81 -8.18 -17.49
N ASP A 91 -3.71 -7.84 -16.82
CA ASP A 91 -3.15 -8.60 -15.70
C ASP A 91 -3.59 -8.05 -14.34
N GLY A 92 -3.75 -6.72 -14.24
CA GLY A 92 -4.12 -6.05 -13.00
C GLY A 92 -5.20 -5.01 -13.21
N LEU A 93 -6.09 -4.89 -12.23
CA LEU A 93 -7.13 -3.86 -12.16
C LEU A 93 -7.10 -3.19 -10.80
N ILE A 94 -7.19 -1.86 -10.81
CA ILE A 94 -7.50 -1.05 -9.64
C ILE A 94 -8.70 -0.13 -9.92
N VAL A 95 -9.53 0.08 -8.92
CA VAL A 95 -10.51 1.18 -8.90
C VAL A 95 -10.09 2.17 -7.84
N GLN A 96 -9.81 3.40 -8.25
CA GLN A 96 -9.27 4.42 -7.36
C GLN A 96 -10.35 4.94 -6.40
N LEU A 97 -10.05 4.89 -5.10
CA LEU A 97 -10.86 5.48 -4.04
C LEU A 97 -10.40 6.92 -3.71
N PRO A 98 -11.29 7.78 -3.17
CA PRO A 98 -12.70 7.51 -2.84
C PRO A 98 -13.61 7.52 -4.07
N LEU A 99 -14.69 6.74 -4.01
CA LEU A 99 -15.77 6.77 -4.99
C LEU A 99 -16.86 7.78 -4.59
N PRO A 100 -17.68 8.26 -5.55
CA PRO A 100 -18.88 9.02 -5.25
C PRO A 100 -19.79 8.32 -4.22
N LYS A 101 -20.48 9.09 -3.38
CA LYS A 101 -21.25 8.58 -2.24
C LYS A 101 -22.39 7.61 -2.60
N HIS A 102 -22.87 7.64 -3.85
CA HIS A 102 -23.94 6.75 -4.33
C HIS A 102 -23.42 5.40 -4.83
N ILE A 103 -22.11 5.17 -4.83
CA ILE A 103 -21.48 3.91 -5.21
C ILE A 103 -20.90 3.26 -3.96
N ASP A 104 -21.22 2.00 -3.74
CA ASP A 104 -20.69 1.21 -2.64
C ASP A 104 -19.27 0.67 -2.99
N PRO A 105 -18.21 1.14 -2.31
CA PRO A 105 -16.85 0.68 -2.60
C PRO A 105 -16.62 -0.81 -2.35
N GLU A 106 -17.38 -1.44 -1.44
CA GLU A 106 -17.24 -2.87 -1.15
C GLU A 106 -17.74 -3.71 -2.33
N LYS A 107 -18.91 -3.37 -2.88
CA LYS A 107 -19.43 -4.04 -4.09
C LYS A 107 -18.50 -3.88 -5.29
N ILE A 108 -17.92 -2.70 -5.45
CA ILE A 108 -16.95 -2.45 -6.52
C ILE A 108 -15.69 -3.29 -6.33
N THR A 109 -15.20 -3.40 -5.10
CA THR A 109 -14.03 -4.23 -4.77
C THR A 109 -14.31 -5.71 -5.03
N GLU A 110 -15.50 -6.21 -4.67
CA GLU A 110 -15.94 -7.59 -4.92
C GLU A 110 -16.23 -7.89 -6.40
N ALA A 111 -16.53 -6.87 -7.20
CA ALA A 111 -16.73 -7.05 -8.64
C ALA A 111 -15.42 -7.32 -9.40
N ILE A 112 -14.27 -6.89 -8.87
CA ILE A 112 -12.95 -7.14 -9.47
C ILE A 112 -12.62 -8.63 -9.34
N ASP A 113 -12.18 -9.28 -10.41
CA ASP A 113 -11.67 -10.66 -10.28
C ASP A 113 -10.49 -10.68 -9.31
N TYR A 114 -10.57 -11.49 -8.24
CA TYR A 114 -9.51 -11.61 -7.24
C TYR A 114 -8.14 -11.98 -7.84
N ARG A 115 -8.11 -12.56 -9.06
CA ARG A 115 -6.89 -12.88 -9.82
C ARG A 115 -6.28 -11.69 -10.54
N LYS A 116 -7.02 -10.58 -10.64
CA LYS A 116 -6.57 -9.29 -11.18
C LYS A 116 -6.58 -8.17 -10.14
N ASP A 117 -7.05 -8.43 -8.93
CA ASP A 117 -7.02 -7.51 -7.79
C ASP A 117 -5.58 -7.32 -7.27
N VAL A 118 -4.83 -6.48 -7.97
CA VAL A 118 -3.43 -6.17 -7.65
C VAL A 118 -3.29 -5.15 -6.53
N ASP A 119 -4.39 -4.53 -6.08
CA ASP A 119 -4.40 -3.74 -4.83
C ASP A 119 -4.59 -4.63 -3.60
N GLY A 120 -5.10 -5.86 -3.77
CA GLY A 120 -5.13 -6.91 -2.76
C GLY A 120 -6.28 -6.80 -1.75
N PHE A 121 -7.32 -6.03 -2.07
CA PHE A 121 -8.44 -5.76 -1.16
C PHE A 121 -9.63 -6.69 -1.33
N HIS A 122 -9.66 -7.50 -2.40
CA HIS A 122 -10.72 -8.45 -2.63
C HIS A 122 -10.82 -9.43 -1.44
N PRO A 123 -12.03 -9.70 -0.90
CA PRO A 123 -12.20 -10.56 0.27
C PRO A 123 -11.54 -11.96 0.14
N ILE A 124 -11.53 -12.54 -1.07
CA ILE A 124 -10.78 -13.77 -1.37
C ILE A 124 -9.28 -13.60 -1.10
N ASN A 125 -8.63 -12.53 -1.58
CA ASN A 125 -7.22 -12.26 -1.33
C ASN A 125 -6.96 -12.05 0.17
N LEU A 126 -7.80 -11.27 0.86
CA LEU A 126 -7.69 -11.06 2.30
C LEU A 126 -7.89 -12.34 3.13
N GLY A 127 -8.86 -13.19 2.76
CA GLY A 127 -9.12 -14.46 3.43
C GLY A 127 -7.99 -15.48 3.21
N ARG A 128 -7.44 -15.54 1.99
CA ARG A 128 -6.23 -16.34 1.70
C ARG A 128 -5.03 -15.80 2.45
N MET A 129 -4.91 -14.47 2.55
CA MET A 129 -3.86 -13.81 3.31
C MET A 129 -3.92 -14.22 4.79
N GLN A 130 -5.10 -14.20 5.40
CA GLN A 130 -5.29 -14.65 6.78
C GLN A 130 -4.81 -16.10 7.01
N ARG A 131 -4.96 -16.96 6.00
CA ARG A 131 -4.56 -18.37 6.04
C ARG A 131 -3.12 -18.65 5.61
N ASN A 132 -2.35 -17.60 5.32
CA ASN A 132 -1.00 -17.69 4.75
C ASN A 132 -0.95 -18.51 3.43
N LEU A 133 -2.01 -18.42 2.62
CA LEU A 133 -2.07 -19.00 1.29
C LEU A 133 -1.54 -18.00 0.24
N PRO A 134 -1.04 -18.46 -0.92
CA PRO A 134 -0.67 -17.56 -2.02
C PRO A 134 -1.84 -16.66 -2.42
N CYS A 135 -1.63 -15.35 -2.40
CA CYS A 135 -2.60 -14.32 -2.78
C CYS A 135 -1.87 -12.99 -3.08
N PHE A 136 -2.55 -12.05 -3.71
CA PHE A 136 -2.06 -10.67 -3.73
C PHE A 136 -2.20 -10.06 -2.34
N ILE A 137 -1.16 -9.36 -1.90
CA ILE A 137 -1.13 -8.69 -0.59
C ILE A 137 -1.49 -7.22 -0.80
N PRO A 138 -2.30 -6.60 0.08
CA PRO A 138 -2.51 -5.17 0.12
C PRO A 138 -1.25 -4.35 -0.17
N ALA A 139 -1.30 -3.49 -1.20
CA ALA A 139 -0.10 -2.87 -1.77
C ALA A 139 0.73 -2.08 -0.75
N THR A 140 0.09 -1.34 0.17
CA THR A 140 0.76 -0.58 1.23
C THR A 140 1.44 -1.50 2.25
N PRO A 141 0.75 -2.47 2.89
CA PRO A 141 1.40 -3.47 3.73
C PRO A 141 2.50 -4.26 3.02
N TYR A 142 2.32 -4.64 1.76
CA TYR A 142 3.37 -5.33 0.99
C TYR A 142 4.61 -4.46 0.83
N GLY A 143 4.42 -3.17 0.51
CA GLY A 143 5.49 -2.19 0.46
C GLY A 143 6.27 -2.06 1.77
N ILE A 144 5.58 -2.12 2.92
CA ILE A 144 6.22 -2.10 4.25
C ILE A 144 7.08 -3.35 4.45
N LEU A 145 6.58 -4.54 4.10
CA LEU A 145 7.36 -5.78 4.20
C LEU A 145 8.62 -5.72 3.33
N LEU A 146 8.51 -5.28 2.08
CA LEU A 146 9.65 -5.12 1.17
C LEU A 146 10.70 -4.14 1.72
N MET A 147 10.24 -3.05 2.35
CA MET A 147 11.12 -2.08 3.00
C MET A 147 11.85 -2.68 4.22
N LEU A 148 11.14 -3.42 5.07
CA LEU A 148 11.74 -4.10 6.22
C LEU A 148 12.76 -5.15 5.78
N GLU A 149 12.44 -5.92 4.73
CA GLU A 149 13.33 -6.92 4.13
C GLU A 149 14.59 -6.26 3.57
N HIS A 150 14.44 -5.19 2.78
CA HIS A 150 15.57 -4.48 2.17
C HIS A 150 16.57 -3.95 3.20
N TYR A 151 16.08 -3.38 4.29
CA TYR A 151 16.94 -2.86 5.36
C TYR A 151 17.41 -3.94 6.35
N GLY A 152 17.06 -5.22 6.13
CA GLY A 152 17.45 -6.32 7.01
C GLY A 152 16.91 -6.16 8.43
N ILE A 153 15.72 -5.57 8.58
CA ILE A 153 15.09 -5.39 9.88
C ILE A 153 14.58 -6.73 10.39
N ASP A 154 15.26 -7.29 11.38
CA ASP A 154 14.78 -8.49 12.06
C ASP A 154 13.46 -8.17 12.78
N THR A 155 12.42 -8.91 12.43
CA THR A 155 11.06 -8.77 12.98
C THR A 155 10.73 -9.89 13.96
N SER A 156 11.51 -10.97 13.96
CA SER A 156 11.21 -12.17 14.73
C SER A 156 11.22 -11.91 16.23
N GLY A 157 10.16 -12.33 16.92
CA GLY A 157 10.01 -12.19 18.37
C GLY A 157 9.76 -10.76 18.86
N LYS A 158 9.74 -9.75 17.99
CA LYS A 158 9.49 -8.35 18.37
C LYS A 158 8.00 -8.11 18.66
N LYS A 159 7.70 -7.20 19.58
CA LYS A 159 6.34 -6.69 19.77
C LYS A 159 6.06 -5.61 18.71
N ALA A 160 5.18 -5.92 17.76
CA ALA A 160 4.69 -4.94 16.80
C ALA A 160 3.34 -4.37 17.24
N VAL A 161 3.20 -3.05 17.22
CA VAL A 161 1.97 -2.34 17.55
C VAL A 161 1.49 -1.61 16.31
N VAL A 162 0.32 -2.00 15.82
CA VAL A 162 -0.32 -1.35 14.67
C VAL A 162 -1.37 -0.39 15.20
N VAL A 163 -1.28 0.88 14.82
CA VAL A 163 -2.20 1.94 15.23
C VAL A 163 -3.11 2.31 14.08
N GLY A 164 -4.37 1.84 14.15
CA GLY A 164 -5.33 1.91 13.06
C GLY A 164 -5.69 0.51 12.57
N ARG A 165 -6.98 0.30 12.26
CA ARG A 165 -7.56 -1.01 11.87
C ARG A 165 -8.33 -0.96 10.56
N SER A 166 -7.90 -0.10 9.63
CA SER A 166 -8.51 -0.04 8.31
C SER A 166 -8.33 -1.36 7.58
N ASN A 167 -9.29 -1.69 6.71
CA ASN A 167 -9.25 -2.92 5.90
C ASN A 167 -8.13 -2.89 4.86
N ILE A 168 -7.61 -1.70 4.53
CA ILE A 168 -6.60 -1.49 3.49
C ILE A 168 -5.15 -1.45 4.02
N VAL A 169 -4.94 -1.17 5.30
CA VAL A 169 -3.59 -1.08 5.89
C VAL A 169 -3.52 -1.79 7.23
N GLY A 170 -4.22 -1.27 8.24
CA GLY A 170 -3.98 -1.65 9.64
C GLY A 170 -4.26 -3.13 9.93
N SER A 171 -5.45 -3.60 9.56
CA SER A 171 -5.84 -5.00 9.77
C SER A 171 -4.94 -5.97 8.99
N PRO A 172 -4.70 -5.79 7.66
CA PRO A 172 -3.74 -6.61 6.94
C PRO A 172 -2.32 -6.59 7.50
N MET A 173 -1.81 -5.41 7.87
CA MET A 173 -0.45 -5.29 8.41
C MET A 173 -0.29 -6.08 9.71
N SER A 174 -1.32 -6.08 10.57
CA SER A 174 -1.29 -6.84 11.82
C SER A 174 -1.16 -8.35 11.58
N ILE A 175 -1.84 -8.86 10.56
CA ILE A 175 -1.79 -10.27 10.15
C ILE A 175 -0.42 -10.59 9.58
N LEU A 176 0.07 -9.74 8.67
CA LEU A 176 1.34 -9.95 7.96
C LEU A 176 2.54 -9.97 8.91
N LEU A 177 2.58 -9.07 9.91
CA LEU A 177 3.63 -9.06 10.92
C LEU A 177 3.56 -10.29 11.84
N ALA A 178 2.37 -10.86 12.07
CA ALA A 178 2.21 -12.03 12.91
C ALA A 178 2.53 -13.36 12.20
N ARG A 179 2.53 -13.40 10.86
CA ARG A 179 2.75 -14.63 10.08
C ARG A 179 4.11 -15.25 10.38
N ASN A 180 4.20 -16.57 10.22
CA ASN A 180 5.43 -17.33 10.34
C ASN A 180 6.36 -17.18 9.11
N THR A 181 6.60 -15.95 8.67
CA THR A 181 7.42 -15.57 7.53
C THR A 181 8.48 -14.55 7.95
N ASN A 182 9.41 -14.22 7.06
CA ASN A 182 10.37 -13.14 7.28
C ASN A 182 10.30 -12.14 6.11
N PRO A 183 9.94 -10.86 6.33
CA PRO A 183 9.52 -10.27 7.60
C PRO A 183 8.21 -10.88 8.14
N GLY A 184 8.08 -10.91 9.47
CA GLY A 184 6.99 -11.56 10.21
C GLY A 184 7.45 -12.05 11.59
N ASN A 185 6.77 -13.04 12.16
CA ASN A 185 7.04 -13.64 13.47
C ASN A 185 7.00 -12.64 14.65
N CYS A 186 6.31 -11.52 14.50
CA CYS A 186 6.08 -10.58 15.59
C CYS A 186 4.99 -11.09 16.55
N THR A 187 5.09 -10.71 17.82
CA THR A 187 3.90 -10.61 18.68
C THR A 187 3.16 -9.32 18.33
N VAL A 188 1.91 -9.38 17.89
CA VAL A 188 1.22 -8.21 17.33
C VAL A 188 0.07 -7.73 18.23
N THR A 189 0.04 -6.42 18.50
CA THR A 189 -1.10 -5.71 19.09
C THR A 189 -1.72 -4.78 18.03
N LEU A 190 -2.97 -5.04 17.65
CA LEU A 190 -3.75 -4.11 16.82
C LEU A 190 -4.52 -3.13 17.72
N THR A 191 -4.26 -1.83 17.58
CA THR A 191 -4.88 -0.76 18.36
C THR A 191 -5.74 0.14 17.48
N HIS A 192 -6.68 0.85 18.09
CA HIS A 192 -7.64 1.70 17.39
C HIS A 192 -8.27 2.75 18.31
N SER A 193 -9.20 3.54 17.78
CA SER A 193 -9.91 4.63 18.49
C SER A 193 -10.71 4.24 19.74
N ARG A 194 -10.77 2.94 20.08
CA ARG A 194 -11.45 2.41 21.27
C ARG A 194 -10.49 1.69 22.23
N THR A 195 -9.19 1.71 21.95
CA THR A 195 -8.16 1.21 22.86
C THR A 195 -8.05 2.14 24.06
N ALA A 196 -8.32 1.64 25.26
CA ALA A 196 -8.38 2.46 26.49
C ALA A 196 -7.03 3.09 26.84
N ASN A 197 -5.95 2.28 26.88
CA ASN A 197 -4.61 2.73 27.25
C ASN A 197 -3.69 2.78 26.01
N LEU A 198 -4.13 3.47 24.96
CA LEU A 198 -3.43 3.48 23.67
C LEU A 198 -1.95 3.84 23.79
N LYS A 199 -1.61 4.85 24.59
CA LYS A 199 -0.22 5.27 24.82
C LYS A 199 0.63 4.14 25.42
N GLU A 200 0.13 3.40 26.39
CA GLU A 200 0.86 2.28 27.02
C GLU A 200 1.08 1.14 26.03
N GLU A 201 0.08 0.83 25.19
CA GLU A 201 0.22 -0.20 24.16
C GLU A 201 1.29 0.17 23.14
N VAL A 202 1.27 1.41 22.62
CA VAL A 202 2.27 1.88 21.66
C VAL A 202 3.67 1.93 22.28
N LEU A 203 3.77 2.34 23.55
CA LEU A 203 5.05 2.42 24.26
C LEU A 203 5.71 1.04 24.44
N ALA A 204 4.95 -0.05 24.45
CA ALA A 204 5.50 -1.39 24.53
C ALA A 204 6.12 -1.88 23.19
N GLY A 205 5.76 -1.27 22.05
CA GLY A 205 6.12 -1.74 20.71
C GLY A 205 7.60 -1.56 20.36
N ASP A 206 8.27 -2.64 19.96
CA ASP A 206 9.56 -2.60 19.25
C ASP A 206 9.40 -2.03 17.84
N ILE A 207 8.26 -2.32 17.21
CA ILE A 207 7.86 -1.83 15.90
C ILE A 207 6.52 -1.13 16.07
N VAL A 208 6.41 0.12 15.63
CA VAL A 208 5.16 0.88 15.63
C VAL A 208 4.78 1.18 14.18
N VAL A 209 3.61 0.73 13.74
CA VAL A 209 3.04 1.08 12.44
C VAL A 209 1.87 2.03 12.65
N ALA A 210 2.02 3.31 12.29
CA ALA A 210 0.98 4.32 12.41
C ALA A 210 0.21 4.46 11.08
N ALA A 211 -1.08 4.12 11.07
CA ALA A 211 -1.97 4.15 9.90
C ALA A 211 -3.36 4.67 10.29
N ILE A 212 -3.40 5.91 10.77
CA ILE A 212 -4.54 6.56 11.41
C ILE A 212 -5.16 7.63 10.48
N GLY A 213 -4.35 8.27 9.64
CA GLY A 213 -4.76 9.43 8.83
C GLY A 213 -5.02 10.67 9.68
N LYS A 214 -4.15 10.91 10.67
CA LYS A 214 -4.20 12.08 11.55
C LYS A 214 -2.79 12.58 11.81
N LYS A 215 -2.50 13.79 11.32
CA LYS A 215 -1.21 14.47 11.48
C LYS A 215 -0.71 14.44 12.92
N ASN A 216 0.55 14.05 13.10
CA ASN A 216 1.29 14.12 14.37
C ASN A 216 0.56 13.47 15.57
N PHE A 217 -0.27 12.45 15.33
CA PHE A 217 -1.01 11.77 16.37
C PHE A 217 -0.10 10.94 17.29
N VAL A 218 0.89 10.25 16.73
CA VAL A 218 1.87 9.47 17.49
C VAL A 218 3.01 10.39 17.89
N THR A 219 3.10 10.70 19.18
CA THR A 219 4.08 11.63 19.77
C THR A 219 5.23 10.89 20.45
N ALA A 220 6.31 11.62 20.78
CA ALA A 220 7.53 11.04 21.36
C ALA A 220 7.30 10.30 22.69
N ASP A 221 6.33 10.72 23.51
CA ASP A 221 5.99 10.04 24.76
C ASP A 221 5.21 8.73 24.57
N MET A 222 4.72 8.45 23.37
CA MET A 222 4.07 7.19 23.01
C MET A 222 5.04 6.13 22.49
N VAL A 223 6.26 6.51 22.10
CA VAL A 223 7.24 5.62 21.45
C VAL A 223 8.39 5.33 22.41
N LYS A 224 8.82 4.07 22.54
CA LYS A 224 9.98 3.73 23.38
C LYS A 224 11.31 4.02 22.67
N ASP A 225 12.36 4.16 23.47
CA ASP A 225 13.71 4.35 22.95
C ASP A 225 14.15 3.12 22.14
N GLY A 226 14.73 3.38 20.97
CA GLY A 226 15.19 2.35 20.05
C GLY A 226 14.10 1.69 19.19
N ALA A 227 12.84 2.13 19.26
CA ALA A 227 11.77 1.60 18.42
C ALA A 227 12.00 1.81 16.92
N ILE A 228 11.44 0.93 16.09
CA ILE A 228 11.30 1.08 14.64
C ILE A 228 9.92 1.69 14.39
N VAL A 229 9.87 2.82 13.70
CA VAL A 229 8.62 3.57 13.48
C VAL A 229 8.32 3.66 11.98
N ILE A 230 7.17 3.11 11.59
CA ILE A 230 6.65 3.12 10.23
C ILE A 230 5.42 4.01 10.22
N ASP A 231 5.55 5.16 9.57
CA ASP A 231 4.51 6.15 9.38
C ASP A 231 3.88 5.98 7.99
N VAL A 232 2.63 5.52 7.98
CA VAL A 232 1.83 5.30 6.76
C VAL A 232 1.01 6.53 6.40
N GLY A 233 0.85 7.48 7.33
CA GLY A 233 0.01 8.65 7.18
C GLY A 233 0.43 9.55 6.03
N ILE A 234 -0.54 10.07 5.29
CA ILE A 234 -0.34 11.15 4.33
C ILE A 234 -1.44 12.18 4.56
N ASN A 235 -1.08 13.23 5.28
CA ASN A 235 -1.96 14.34 5.64
C ASN A 235 -1.52 15.58 4.84
N ARG A 236 -2.42 16.12 4.02
CA ARG A 236 -2.16 17.30 3.18
C ARG A 236 -2.62 18.56 3.91
N GLU A 237 -1.76 19.57 3.94
CA GLU A 237 -2.10 20.93 4.39
C GLU A 237 -1.65 21.95 3.35
N ASP A 238 -2.44 22.99 3.14
CA ASP A 238 -2.09 24.08 2.23
C ASP A 238 -0.79 24.77 2.67
N SER A 239 0.04 25.15 1.69
CA SER A 239 1.34 25.75 1.95
C SER A 239 1.73 26.69 0.82
N THR A 240 2.08 27.93 1.17
CA THR A 240 2.64 28.93 0.26
C THR A 240 4.13 28.74 0.00
N GLU A 241 4.79 27.86 0.75
CA GLU A 241 6.25 27.62 0.68
C GLU A 241 6.63 26.54 -0.34
N THR A 242 5.66 25.70 -0.75
CA THR A 242 5.89 24.59 -1.68
C THR A 242 5.38 24.93 -3.08
N LYS A 243 6.08 24.46 -4.12
CA LYS A 243 5.63 24.62 -5.52
C LYS A 243 4.26 23.95 -5.78
N SER A 244 3.93 22.91 -5.02
CA SER A 244 2.69 22.17 -5.10
C SER A 244 1.50 22.88 -4.44
N GLY A 245 1.72 23.96 -3.69
CA GLY A 245 0.68 24.65 -2.92
C GLY A 245 0.25 23.90 -1.65
N PHE A 246 0.91 22.80 -1.31
CA PHE A 246 0.62 21.99 -0.12
C PHE A 246 1.87 21.26 0.38
N LYS A 247 1.91 21.03 1.70
CA LYS A 247 2.90 20.20 2.39
C LYS A 247 2.25 18.90 2.89
N LEU A 248 3.03 17.83 2.94
CA LEU A 248 2.59 16.52 3.39
C LEU A 248 3.19 16.22 4.77
N TYR A 249 2.37 15.69 5.66
CA TYR A 249 2.75 15.27 7.00
C TYR A 249 2.28 13.85 7.27
N GLY A 250 3.03 13.12 8.10
CA GLY A 250 2.68 11.79 8.53
C GLY A 250 1.78 11.77 9.76
N ASP A 251 1.43 10.58 10.21
CA ASP A 251 0.68 10.37 11.46
C ASP A 251 1.58 10.47 12.70
N VAL A 252 2.89 10.51 12.52
CA VAL A 252 3.91 10.56 13.57
C VAL A 252 4.50 11.97 13.64
N ASP A 253 4.70 12.48 14.85
CA ASP A 253 5.51 13.68 15.08
C ASP A 253 6.99 13.37 14.82
N PHE A 254 7.38 13.49 13.56
CA PHE A 254 8.69 13.05 13.07
C PHE A 254 9.85 13.71 13.81
N GLU A 255 9.77 15.01 14.09
CA GLU A 255 10.88 15.76 14.69
C GLU A 255 11.23 15.21 16.08
N GLU A 256 10.24 15.01 16.93
CA GLU A 256 10.47 14.52 18.29
C GLU A 256 10.65 12.99 18.35
N VAL A 257 9.88 12.23 17.56
CA VAL A 257 9.97 10.75 17.58
C VAL A 257 11.29 10.26 16.96
N SER A 258 11.83 10.96 15.96
CA SER A 258 13.11 10.59 15.34
C SER A 258 14.29 10.64 16.32
N LYS A 259 14.19 11.41 17.40
CA LYS A 259 15.22 11.47 18.46
C LYS A 259 15.25 10.19 19.31
N LYS A 260 14.14 9.43 19.35
CA LYS A 260 14.00 8.18 20.12
C LYS A 260 14.15 6.93 19.25
N ALA A 261 13.69 7.00 18.01
CA ALA A 261 13.62 5.85 17.12
C ALA A 261 15.02 5.37 16.66
N SER A 262 15.20 4.05 16.60
CA SER A 262 16.35 3.46 15.91
C SER A 262 16.20 3.61 14.40
N TRP A 263 14.97 3.41 13.90
CA TRP A 263 14.57 3.56 12.50
C TRP A 263 13.25 4.32 12.39
N ILE A 264 13.13 5.20 11.41
CA ILE A 264 11.87 5.91 11.14
C ILE A 264 11.67 6.14 9.64
N THR A 265 10.46 5.97 9.13
CA THR A 265 10.11 6.35 7.75
C THR A 265 9.85 7.86 7.66
N PRO A 266 10.41 8.58 6.69
CA PRO A 266 10.06 9.97 6.45
C PRO A 266 8.69 10.10 5.76
N VAL A 267 7.99 11.19 6.02
CA VAL A 267 6.81 11.60 5.25
C VAL A 267 7.01 13.02 4.73
N PRO A 268 7.00 13.25 3.40
CA PRO A 268 6.93 12.26 2.32
C PRO A 268 8.25 11.50 2.13
N GLY A 269 8.21 10.42 1.34
CA GLY A 269 9.41 9.69 0.91
C GLY A 269 9.61 8.31 1.54
N GLY A 270 8.76 7.91 2.49
CA GLY A 270 8.73 6.56 3.07
C GLY A 270 7.68 5.68 2.40
N VAL A 271 6.68 5.27 3.20
CA VAL A 271 5.70 4.21 2.84
C VAL A 271 4.93 4.51 1.55
N GLY A 272 4.56 5.75 1.28
CA GLY A 272 3.79 6.09 0.08
C GLY A 272 4.47 5.71 -1.25
N LEU A 273 5.81 5.72 -1.30
CA LEU A 273 6.57 5.24 -2.47
C LEU A 273 6.54 3.72 -2.58
N MET A 274 6.49 3.04 -1.43
CA MET A 274 6.43 1.59 -1.35
C MET A 274 5.07 1.02 -1.70
N THR A 275 3.98 1.76 -1.48
CA THR A 275 2.66 1.36 -1.98
C THR A 275 2.65 1.17 -3.50
N ILE A 276 3.31 2.07 -4.24
CA ILE A 276 3.42 1.95 -5.71
C ILE A 276 4.23 0.71 -6.07
N VAL A 277 5.31 0.43 -5.33
CA VAL A 277 6.16 -0.75 -5.55
C VAL A 277 5.37 -2.04 -5.31
N GLY A 278 4.59 -2.12 -4.22
CA GLY A 278 3.73 -3.26 -3.93
C GLY A 278 2.72 -3.53 -5.05
N LEU A 279 2.08 -2.48 -5.57
CA LEU A 279 1.17 -2.58 -6.71
C LEU A 279 1.87 -3.12 -7.98
N LEU A 280 3.07 -2.61 -8.30
CA LEU A 280 3.83 -3.06 -9.46
C LEU A 280 4.28 -4.52 -9.31
N LYS A 281 4.72 -4.93 -8.11
CA LYS A 281 5.07 -6.34 -7.82
C LYS A 281 3.85 -7.24 -7.98
N ASN A 282 2.70 -6.88 -7.43
CA ASN A 282 1.47 -7.66 -7.60
C ASN A 282 1.06 -7.79 -9.07
N THR A 283 1.17 -6.69 -9.84
CA THR A 283 0.87 -6.70 -11.29
C THR A 283 1.80 -7.64 -12.06
N LEU A 284 3.10 -7.59 -11.78
CA LEU A 284 4.06 -8.49 -12.42
C LEU A 284 3.80 -9.96 -12.07
N GLN A 285 3.49 -10.24 -10.79
CA GLN A 285 3.12 -11.57 -10.33
C GLN A 285 1.85 -12.09 -11.01
N ALA A 286 0.85 -11.22 -11.24
CA ALA A 286 -0.36 -11.55 -11.98
C ALA A 286 -0.08 -11.84 -13.46
N ALA A 287 0.80 -11.05 -14.09
CA ALA A 287 1.22 -11.25 -15.47
C ALA A 287 1.93 -12.60 -15.65
N LYS A 288 2.83 -12.95 -14.73
CA LYS A 288 3.57 -14.22 -14.70
C LYS A 288 2.76 -15.42 -14.17
N ALA A 289 1.52 -15.21 -13.74
CA ALA A 289 0.66 -16.24 -13.13
C ALA A 289 1.29 -16.95 -11.90
N GLU A 290 2.14 -16.24 -11.14
CA GLU A 290 2.87 -16.79 -9.98
C GLU A 290 1.94 -17.08 -8.78
N VAL A 291 0.90 -16.25 -8.60
CA VAL A 291 -0.03 -16.36 -7.47
C VAL A 291 -1.24 -17.22 -7.82
N TYR A 292 -1.80 -17.00 -9.01
CA TYR A 292 -2.94 -17.72 -9.54
C TYR A 292 -2.60 -18.20 -10.96
N PRO A 293 -2.57 -19.52 -11.20
CA PRO A 293 -2.41 -20.06 -12.54
C PRO A 293 -3.52 -19.58 -13.48
N ARG A 294 -3.17 -19.33 -14.75
CA ARG A 294 -4.13 -19.05 -15.82
C ARG A 294 -4.72 -20.32 -16.40
#